data_AF-A0A354ITH7-F1
#
_entry.id   AF-A0A354ITH7-F1
#
_cell.length_a   1.000
_cell.length_b   1.000
_cell.length_c   1.000
_cell.angle_alpha   90.00
_cell.angle_beta   90.00
_cell.angle_gamma   90.00
#
_symmetry.space_group_name_H-M   'P 1'
#
loop_
_entity.id
_entity.type
_entity.pdbx_description
1 polymer ?
#
loop_
_entity_poly.entity_id
_entity_poly.type
_entity_poly.pdbx_seq_one_letter_code
_entity_poly.pdbx_strand_id
1 'polypeptide(L)'
;MNAPPELAALGLALGQFGTGLSQHARLITLASAQDGSLPEAPAVEAFRGREAVNELFAFEVDALSTSADLDLAGFIGEELTVGLLQPDGSRRAWHGLCV
;
A
#
# COMPACT_ATOMS: atom_id res chain seq x y z
N MET A 1 15.75 11.69 -28.84
CA MET A 1 16.03 10.25 -29.04
C MET A 1 14.72 9.51 -28.81
N ASN A 2 14.19 8.81 -29.82
CA ASN A 2 12.96 8.03 -29.66
C ASN A 2 13.31 6.67 -29.02
N ALA A 3 12.53 6.24 -28.04
CA ALA A 3 12.69 4.93 -27.42
C ALA A 3 12.49 3.82 -28.47
N PRO A 4 13.22 2.69 -28.35
CA PRO A 4 13.05 1.56 -29.26
C PRO A 4 11.61 1.01 -29.20
N PRO A 5 11.06 0.51 -30.33
CA PRO A 5 9.64 0.16 -30.47
C PRO A 5 9.17 -0.94 -29.50
N GLU A 6 10.07 -1.81 -29.05
CA GLU A 6 9.80 -2.83 -28.03
C GLU A 6 9.51 -2.24 -26.64
N LEU A 7 10.17 -1.14 -26.27
CA LEU A 7 9.94 -0.43 -25.01
C LEU A 7 8.61 0.35 -25.05
N ALA A 8 8.24 0.88 -26.22
CA ALA A 8 6.94 1.51 -26.43
C ALA A 8 5.79 0.49 -26.35
N ALA A 9 5.99 -0.73 -26.84
CA ALA A 9 5.02 -1.83 -26.71
C ALA A 9 4.82 -2.27 -25.26
N LEU A 10 5.88 -2.29 -24.43
CA LEU A 10 5.78 -2.52 -22.98
C LEU A 10 4.96 -1.44 -22.27
N GLY A 11 5.14 -0.17 -22.65
CA GLY A 11 4.35 0.94 -22.11
C GLY A 11 2.85 0.82 -22.45
N LEU A 12 2.52 0.39 -23.66
CA LEU A 12 1.13 0.11 -24.08
C LEU A 12 0.53 -1.08 -23.32
N ALA A 13 1.30 -2.15 -23.08
CA ALA A 13 0.85 -3.29 -22.30
C ALA A 13 0.59 -2.93 -20.84
N LEU A 14 1.46 -2.14 -20.20
CA LEU A 14 1.24 -1.60 -18.86
C LEU A 14 0.02 -0.66 -18.80
N GLY A 15 -0.23 0.11 -19.87
CA GLY A 15 -1.45 0.92 -20.01
C GLY A 15 -2.72 0.07 -20.15
N GLN A 16 -2.63 -1.11 -20.81
CA GLN A 16 -3.74 -2.03 -21.04
C GLN A 16 -4.14 -2.83 -19.78
N PHE A 17 -3.17 -3.19 -18.93
CA PHE A 17 -3.39 -3.99 -17.72
C PHE A 17 -3.29 -3.20 -16.40
N GLY A 18 -3.01 -1.90 -16.48
CA GLY A 18 -2.71 -1.06 -15.32
C GLY A 18 -1.38 -1.44 -14.66
N THR A 19 -1.03 -0.74 -13.58
CA THR A 19 0.21 -1.02 -12.82
C THR A 19 0.09 -2.26 -11.93
N GLY A 20 -1.10 -2.85 -11.81
CA GLY A 20 -1.39 -3.91 -10.84
C GLY A 20 -1.37 -3.46 -9.37
N LEU A 21 -1.15 -2.16 -9.10
CA LEU A 21 -1.01 -1.60 -7.75
C LEU A 21 -2.34 -1.15 -7.11
N SER A 22 -3.47 -1.70 -7.57
CA SER A 22 -4.78 -1.41 -6.94
C SER A 22 -4.89 -2.11 -5.57
N GLN A 23 -5.54 -1.44 -4.60
CA GLN A 23 -5.88 -2.00 -3.29
C GLN A 23 -7.18 -2.84 -3.28
N HIS A 24 -7.97 -2.80 -4.36
CA HIS A 24 -9.38 -3.27 -4.38
C HIS A 24 -9.56 -4.74 -3.96
N ALA A 25 -8.68 -5.63 -4.42
CA ALA A 25 -8.79 -7.08 -4.22
C ALA A 25 -7.59 -7.68 -3.48
N ARG A 26 -6.96 -6.92 -2.58
CA ARG A 26 -5.76 -7.38 -1.86
C ARG A 26 -6.08 -8.10 -0.56
N LEU A 27 -5.27 -9.12 -0.28
CA LEU A 27 -5.21 -9.81 1.00
C LEU A 27 -4.83 -8.84 2.13
N ILE A 28 -3.80 -8.02 1.91
CA ILE A 28 -3.36 -6.96 2.83
C ILE A 28 -3.61 -5.61 2.18
N THR A 29 -4.24 -4.70 2.92
CA THR A 29 -4.46 -3.30 2.51
C THR A 29 -3.81 -2.36 3.51
N LEU A 30 -3.39 -1.18 3.04
CA LEU A 30 -2.94 -0.07 3.87
C LEU A 30 -3.81 1.14 3.55
N ALA A 31 -4.30 1.82 4.58
CA ALA A 31 -5.08 3.05 4.43
C ALA A 31 -4.59 4.09 5.44
N SER A 32 -4.60 5.36 5.05
CA SER A 32 -4.40 6.48 5.98
C SER A 32 -5.75 6.93 6.54
N ALA A 33 -5.76 7.44 7.77
CA ALA A 33 -6.94 8.06 8.37
C ALA A 33 -7.36 9.38 7.70
N GLN A 34 -6.47 10.00 6.90
CA GLN A 34 -6.77 11.24 6.19
C GLN A 34 -7.61 10.94 4.92
N ASP A 35 -8.91 11.21 5.03
CA ASP A 35 -9.89 11.06 3.96
C ASP A 35 -9.64 12.11 2.86
N GLY A 36 -9.06 11.69 1.74
CA GLY A 36 -9.18 12.39 0.44
C GLY A 36 -8.01 13.26 -0.07
N SER A 37 -6.89 13.43 0.66
CA SER A 37 -5.74 14.23 0.17
C SER A 37 -4.47 13.44 -0.14
N LEU A 38 -4.33 12.24 0.43
CA LEU A 38 -3.22 11.36 0.13
C LEU A 38 -3.61 10.50 -1.10
N PRO A 39 -2.84 10.53 -2.20
CA PRO A 39 -3.06 9.62 -3.33
C PRO A 39 -3.08 8.18 -2.82
N GLU A 40 -3.81 7.30 -3.52
CA GLU A 40 -4.02 5.89 -3.16
C GLU A 40 -2.88 5.33 -2.29
N ALA A 41 -3.16 5.07 -1.01
CA ALA A 41 -2.15 4.61 -0.06
C ALA A 41 -1.34 3.46 -0.67
N PRO A 42 0.00 3.49 -0.52
CA PRO A 42 0.88 2.63 -1.29
C PRO A 42 0.50 1.16 -1.09
N ALA A 43 0.56 0.40 -2.18
CA ALA A 43 0.13 -0.98 -2.21
C ALA A 43 1.11 -1.86 -1.43
N VAL A 44 0.63 -2.59 -0.43
CA VAL A 44 1.48 -3.46 0.38
C VAL A 44 2.09 -4.56 -0.48
N GLU A 45 3.42 -4.69 -0.41
CA GLU A 45 4.21 -5.75 -1.01
C GLU A 45 4.51 -6.85 0.02
N ALA A 46 5.02 -6.47 1.19
CA ALA A 46 5.34 -7.38 2.27
C ALA A 46 4.84 -6.85 3.62
N PHE A 47 4.43 -7.77 4.48
CA PHE A 47 3.91 -7.47 5.81
C PHE A 47 4.52 -8.44 6.82
N ARG A 48 5.13 -7.90 7.88
CA ARG A 48 5.59 -8.65 9.04
C ARG A 48 5.06 -8.00 10.30
N GLY A 49 4.69 -8.81 11.27
CA GLY A 49 4.14 -8.27 12.51
C GLY A 49 4.38 -9.11 13.73
N ARG A 50 4.48 -8.41 14.87
CA ARG A 50 4.57 -8.99 16.19
C ARG A 50 3.46 -8.42 17.08
N GLU A 51 2.69 -9.32 17.66
CA GLU A 51 1.70 -9.03 18.70
C GLU A 51 2.04 -9.86 19.93
N ALA A 52 1.91 -9.27 21.13
CA ALA A 52 2.11 -9.96 22.40
C ALA A 52 1.21 -9.36 23.49
N VAL A 53 0.91 -10.15 24.53
CA VAL A 53 0.03 -9.71 25.63
C VAL A 53 0.76 -8.68 26.49
N ASN A 54 0.14 -7.53 26.75
CA ASN A 54 0.71 -6.41 27.50
C ASN A 54 1.99 -5.80 26.89
N GLU A 55 2.18 -5.94 25.59
CA GLU A 55 3.25 -5.27 24.85
C GLU A 55 2.66 -4.48 23.68
N LEU A 56 3.38 -3.45 23.24
CA LEU A 56 3.04 -2.78 21.99
C LEU A 56 3.26 -3.74 20.82
N PHE A 57 2.28 -3.78 19.92
CA PHE A 57 2.47 -4.41 18.62
C PHE A 57 3.40 -3.55 17.76
N ALA A 58 4.08 -4.18 16.81
CA ALA A 58 4.89 -3.49 15.82
C ALA A 58 4.78 -4.23 14.49
N PHE A 59 4.52 -3.46 13.42
CA PHE A 59 4.38 -3.97 12.06
C PHE A 59 5.38 -3.30 11.13
N GLU A 60 6.08 -4.12 10.35
CA GLU A 60 6.90 -3.68 9.23
C GLU A 60 6.09 -3.88 7.95
N VAL A 61 5.93 -2.81 7.19
CA VAL A 61 5.13 -2.79 5.96
C VAL A 61 5.99 -2.24 4.83
N ASP A 62 6.36 -3.11 3.90
CA ASP A 62 6.97 -2.69 2.64
C ASP A 62 5.85 -2.41 1.64
N ALA A 63 5.88 -1.24 1.00
CA ALA A 63 4.80 -0.78 0.13
C ALA A 63 5.33 -0.15 -1.17
N LEU A 64 4.55 -0.30 -2.23
CA LEU A 64 4.85 0.18 -3.58
C LEU A 64 3.91 1.32 -3.96
N SER A 65 4.46 2.35 -4.60
CA SER A 65 3.69 3.46 -5.15
C SER A 65 3.99 3.62 -6.64
N THR A 66 3.00 4.11 -7.40
CA THR A 66 3.19 4.57 -8.78
C THR A 66 3.77 5.98 -8.84
N SER A 67 3.70 6.73 -7.74
CA SER A 67 4.29 8.07 -7.62
C SER A 67 5.71 7.99 -7.08
N ALA A 68 6.66 8.55 -7.83
CA ALA A 68 8.02 8.78 -7.35
C ALA A 68 8.14 9.99 -6.42
N ASP A 69 7.13 10.88 -6.43
CA ASP A 69 7.09 12.12 -5.67
C ASP A 69 6.22 11.99 -4.40
N LEU A 70 6.02 10.76 -3.91
CA LEU A 70 5.23 10.52 -2.70
C LEU A 70 5.93 11.15 -1.49
N ASP A 71 5.28 12.11 -0.84
CA ASP A 71 5.77 12.71 0.39
C ASP A 71 5.61 11.73 1.56
N LEU A 72 6.70 11.03 1.89
CA LEU A 72 6.75 10.08 3.00
C LEU A 72 6.70 10.77 4.37
N ALA A 73 7.14 12.02 4.48
CA ALA A 73 7.15 12.72 5.75
C ALA A 73 5.72 12.97 6.27
N GLY A 74 4.77 13.14 5.36
CA GLY A 74 3.35 13.29 5.68
C GLY A 74 2.69 12.05 6.32
N PHE A 75 3.36 10.89 6.35
CA PHE A 75 2.86 9.70 7.03
C PHE A 75 3.32 9.61 8.48
N ILE A 76 4.46 10.22 8.83
CA ILE A 76 5.04 10.08 10.18
C ILE A 76 4.16 10.75 11.22
N GLY A 77 3.80 10.00 12.26
CA GLY A 77 2.90 10.43 13.32
C GLY A 77 1.42 10.30 12.99
N GLU A 78 1.05 9.93 11.76
CA GLU A 78 -0.34 9.72 11.36
C GLU A 78 -0.81 8.30 11.67
N GLU A 79 -2.12 8.15 11.87
CA GLU A 79 -2.75 6.84 12.00
C GLU A 79 -2.84 6.15 10.63
N LEU A 80 -2.30 4.94 10.56
CA LEU A 80 -2.47 4.02 9.45
C LEU A 80 -3.26 2.80 9.89
N THR A 81 -4.09 2.33 8.97
CA THR A 81 -4.87 1.10 9.12
C THR A 81 -4.31 0.01 8.21
N VAL A 82 -3.86 -1.08 8.81
CA VAL A 82 -3.57 -2.34 8.10
C VAL A 82 -4.81 -3.21 8.12
N GLY A 83 -5.24 -3.69 6.97
CA GLY A 83 -6.39 -4.60 6.84
C GLY A 83 -6.00 -5.95 6.27
N LEU A 84 -6.35 -7.04 6.95
CA LEU A 84 -6.21 -8.42 6.46
C LEU A 84 -7.59 -8.99 6.10
N LEU A 85 -7.77 -9.32 4.82
CA LEU A 85 -8.93 -10.06 4.34
C LEU A 85 -8.98 -11.46 4.97
N GLN A 86 -10.12 -11.78 5.57
CA GLN A 86 -10.38 -13.06 6.19
C GLN A 86 -11.09 -14.02 5.22
N PRO A 87 -11.06 -15.34 5.46
CA PRO A 87 -11.75 -16.32 4.62
C PRO A 87 -13.27 -16.13 4.53
N ASP A 88 -13.89 -15.48 5.51
CA ASP A 88 -15.32 -15.15 5.53
C ASP A 88 -15.67 -13.86 4.76
N GLY A 89 -14.67 -13.21 4.15
CA GLY A 89 -14.82 -11.95 3.44
C GLY A 89 -14.76 -10.69 4.32
N SER A 90 -14.67 -10.83 5.64
CA SER A 90 -14.47 -9.69 6.55
C SER A 90 -13.02 -9.19 6.50
N ARG A 91 -12.77 -8.01 7.07
CA ARG A 91 -11.41 -7.47 7.26
C ARG A 91 -11.09 -7.36 8.75
N ARG A 92 -10.03 -8.04 9.17
CA ARG A 92 -9.37 -7.73 10.46
C ARG A 92 -8.55 -6.47 10.25
N ALA A 93 -8.79 -5.46 11.08
CA ALA A 93 -8.09 -4.19 11.01
C ALA A 93 -7.17 -4.02 12.22
N TRP A 94 -6.01 -3.43 11.97
CA TRP A 94 -5.14 -2.88 13.00
C TRP A 94 -4.92 -1.41 12.71
N HIS A 95 -5.14 -0.59 13.72
CA HIS A 95 -4.96 0.85 13.68
C HIS A 95 -3.74 1.20 14.53
N GLY A 96 -2.77 1.88 13.94
CA GLY A 96 -1.52 2.22 14.61
C GLY A 96 -0.91 3.49 14.04
N LEU A 97 0.02 4.08 14.79
CA LEU A 97 0.77 5.25 14.33
C LEU A 97 1.95 4.82 13.47
N CYS A 98 2.20 5.55 12.38
CA CYS A 98 3.45 5.43 11.65
C CYS A 98 4.55 6.18 12.41
N VAL A 99 5.68 5.53 12.66
CA VAL A 99 6.79 6.05 13.49
C VAL A 99 8.12 5.94 12.77
#